data_AF-A0A930Y9L3-F1
#
_entry.id   AF-A0A930Y9L3-F1
#
_cell.length_a   1.000
_cell.length_b   1.000
_cell.length_c   1.000
_cell.angle_alpha   90.00
_cell.angle_beta   90.00
_cell.angle_gamma   90.00
#
_symmetry.space_group_name_H-M   'P 1'
#
loop_
_entity.id
_entity.type
_entity.pdbx_description
1 polymer ?
#
loop_
_entity_poly.entity_id
_entity_poly.type
_entity_poly.pdbx_seq_one_letter_code
_entity_poly.pdbx_strand_id
1 'polypeptide(L)'
;MIFRGQPPEPGSAPTSADTGPVIPRSAAVPCFETWPDAGIGGRIGRGEHEGRWVVAECNQVPFLPPFEYHLMLPARELLTQDGSFLLISGCEDAVHPGGGGLIDLLTDELDVAWSTERVDYLDAWSEDLEHRIDEEREQQGLQPVDWAAPERARRHDRWWRGWLRSRRP
;
A
#
# COMPACT_ATOMS: atom_id res chain seq x y z
N MET A 1 -67.17 -11.74 16.85
CA MET A 1 -65.70 -11.90 16.83
C MET A 1 -65.18 -11.36 15.51
N ILE A 2 -64.54 -10.18 15.51
CA ILE A 2 -63.74 -9.69 14.38
C ILE A 2 -62.53 -8.98 14.99
N PHE A 3 -61.33 -9.41 14.57
CA PHE A 3 -60.02 -8.96 15.07
C PHE A 3 -59.76 -7.49 14.75
N ARG A 4 -59.16 -6.78 15.72
CA ARG A 4 -58.65 -5.41 15.59
C ARG A 4 -57.42 -5.41 14.67
N GLY A 5 -57.46 -4.64 13.59
CA GLY A 5 -56.27 -4.24 12.83
C GLY A 5 -55.58 -3.08 13.56
N GLN A 6 -54.34 -3.31 13.99
CA GLN A 6 -53.46 -2.32 14.60
C GLN A 6 -52.90 -1.42 13.48
N PRO A 7 -52.94 -0.08 13.60
CA PRO A 7 -52.31 0.80 12.62
C PRO A 7 -50.77 0.67 12.70
N PRO A 8 -50.04 0.80 11.57
CA PRO A 8 -48.59 0.75 11.58
C PRO A 8 -48.01 1.98 12.31
N GLU A 9 -47.04 1.72 13.18
CA GLU A 9 -46.30 2.76 13.93
C GLU A 9 -45.53 3.67 12.95
N PRO A 10 -45.49 4.99 13.19
CA PRO A 10 -44.76 5.91 12.34
C PRO A 10 -43.25 5.84 12.62
N GLY A 11 -42.49 5.52 11.58
CA GLY A 11 -41.16 6.07 11.35
C GLY A 11 -40.08 5.61 12.32
N SER A 12 -39.50 4.45 12.05
CA SER A 12 -38.16 4.08 12.48
C SER A 12 -37.22 5.28 12.44
N ALA A 13 -36.53 5.52 13.56
CA ALA A 13 -35.39 6.42 13.65
C ALA A 13 -34.43 6.18 12.46
N PRO A 14 -33.72 7.22 11.97
CA PRO A 14 -32.68 7.00 10.99
C PRO A 14 -31.69 5.99 11.58
N THR A 15 -31.56 4.86 10.89
CA THR A 15 -30.51 3.87 11.05
C THR A 15 -29.23 4.61 11.38
N SER A 16 -28.70 4.38 12.59
CA SER A 16 -27.35 4.81 12.95
C SER A 16 -26.47 4.52 11.75
N ALA A 17 -25.98 5.58 11.09
CA ALA A 17 -24.96 5.44 10.08
C ALA A 17 -23.86 4.64 10.78
N ASP A 18 -23.69 3.40 10.35
CA ASP A 18 -22.59 2.55 10.75
C ASP A 18 -21.33 3.27 10.27
N THR A 19 -20.86 4.19 11.10
CA THR A 19 -19.66 4.96 10.85
C THR A 19 -18.59 4.02 11.35
N GLY A 20 -18.23 3.06 10.49
CA GLY A 20 -17.05 2.24 10.69
C GLY A 20 -15.87 3.12 11.07
N PRO A 21 -14.88 2.59 11.78
CA PRO A 21 -13.76 3.39 12.26
C PRO A 21 -13.12 4.15 11.09
N VAL A 22 -13.22 5.48 11.16
CA VAL A 22 -12.57 6.37 10.20
C VAL A 22 -11.09 6.35 10.53
N ILE A 23 -10.27 5.90 9.59
CA ILE A 23 -8.81 5.97 9.73
C ILE A 23 -8.44 7.46 9.79
N PRO A 24 -7.78 7.95 10.86
CA PRO A 24 -7.33 9.34 10.91
C PRO A 24 -6.24 9.57 9.86
N ARG A 25 -6.16 10.80 9.33
CA ARG A 25 -5.05 11.16 8.44
C ARG A 25 -3.79 11.36 9.27
N SER A 26 -2.71 10.69 8.90
CA SER A 26 -1.42 10.80 9.54
C SER A 26 -0.64 11.97 8.97
N ALA A 27 -0.05 12.79 9.83
CA ALA A 27 0.80 13.92 9.40
C ALA A 27 2.16 13.45 8.83
N ALA A 28 2.52 12.18 9.05
CA ALA A 28 3.75 11.58 8.54
C ALA A 28 3.63 11.12 7.08
N VAL A 29 2.40 11.04 6.54
CA VAL A 29 2.17 10.78 5.12
C VAL A 29 2.25 12.11 4.36
N PRO A 30 3.13 12.25 3.34
CA PRO A 30 3.19 13.44 2.51
C PRO A 30 1.87 13.68 1.79
N CYS A 31 1.48 14.95 1.61
CA CYS A 31 0.27 15.28 0.86
C CYS A 31 0.32 14.70 -0.56
N PHE A 32 -0.79 14.15 -1.05
CA PHE A 32 -0.87 13.50 -2.37
C PHE A 32 -0.44 14.43 -3.52
N GLU A 33 -0.61 15.75 -3.39
CA GLU A 33 -0.15 16.74 -4.38
C GLU A 33 1.38 16.81 -4.51
N THR A 34 2.12 16.27 -3.54
CA THR A 34 3.59 16.25 -3.52
C THR A 34 4.18 14.94 -4.01
N TRP A 35 3.34 13.94 -4.27
CA TRP A 35 3.81 12.63 -4.72
C TRP A 35 4.28 12.70 -6.17
N PRO A 36 5.40 12.05 -6.51
CA PRO A 36 5.74 11.79 -7.90
C PRO A 36 4.66 10.96 -8.60
N ASP A 37 4.53 11.11 -9.92
CA ASP A 37 3.55 10.37 -10.75
C ASP A 37 3.61 8.84 -10.58
N ALA A 38 4.77 8.32 -10.19
CA ALA A 38 4.99 6.89 -10.02
C ALA A 38 4.61 6.37 -8.63
N GLY A 39 4.57 7.25 -7.62
CA GLY A 39 4.40 6.88 -6.22
C GLY A 39 5.54 7.29 -5.31
N ILE A 40 5.47 6.80 -4.07
CA ILE A 40 6.44 7.07 -3.01
C ILE A 40 6.92 5.77 -2.34
N GLY A 41 8.12 5.82 -1.78
CA GLY A 41 8.69 4.74 -0.97
C GLY A 41 8.59 5.07 0.52
N GLY A 42 8.36 4.07 1.36
CA GLY A 42 8.30 4.20 2.81
C GLY A 42 9.14 3.14 3.51
N ARG A 43 9.80 3.52 4.62
CA ARG A 43 10.61 2.58 5.41
C ARG A 43 9.94 2.27 6.73
N ILE A 44 9.73 0.99 7.00
CA ILE A 44 9.05 0.52 8.21
C ILE A 44 9.92 0.80 9.44
N GLY A 45 9.35 1.47 10.45
CA GLY A 45 10.05 1.87 11.67
C GLY A 45 9.91 0.90 12.84
N ARG A 46 8.91 0.00 12.83
CA ARG A 46 8.73 -1.00 13.90
C ARG A 46 8.07 -2.31 13.43
N GLY A 47 8.26 -3.36 14.23
CA GLY A 47 7.66 -4.68 14.01
C GLY A 47 8.61 -5.67 13.34
N GLU A 48 8.10 -6.82 12.89
CA GLU A 48 8.90 -7.90 12.29
C GLU A 48 9.66 -7.46 11.03
N HIS A 49 9.09 -6.49 10.29
CA HIS A 49 9.65 -5.99 9.03
C HIS A 49 10.36 -4.64 9.20
N GLU A 50 10.82 -4.29 10.42
CA GLU A 50 11.59 -3.07 10.66
C GLU A 50 12.76 -2.91 9.68
N GLY A 51 12.90 -1.71 9.11
CA GLY A 51 13.93 -1.34 8.15
C GLY A 51 13.68 -1.80 6.71
N ARG A 52 12.61 -2.55 6.44
CA ARG A 52 12.16 -2.95 5.10
C ARG A 52 11.41 -1.82 4.39
N TRP A 53 11.39 -1.90 3.07
CA TRP A 53 10.65 -0.96 2.23
C TRP A 53 9.20 -1.38 2.01
N VAL A 54 8.33 -0.37 1.88
CA VAL A 54 6.98 -0.44 1.32
C VAL A 54 6.89 0.55 0.17
N VAL A 55 6.08 0.24 -0.84
CA VAL A 55 5.84 1.12 -1.98
C VAL A 55 4.37 1.49 -2.01
N ALA A 56 4.06 2.78 -2.16
CA ALA A 56 2.74 3.25 -2.56
C ALA A 56 2.83 3.65 -4.03
N GLU A 57 2.43 2.75 -4.94
CA GLU A 57 2.46 2.97 -6.39
C GLU A 57 1.17 3.69 -6.82
N CYS A 58 1.30 4.84 -7.49
CA CYS A 58 0.14 5.53 -8.05
C CYS A 58 -0.41 4.76 -9.25
N ASN A 59 -1.73 4.62 -9.35
CA ASN A 59 -2.36 4.14 -10.58
C ASN A 59 -2.00 5.08 -11.74
N GLN A 60 -1.64 4.52 -12.89
CA GLN A 60 -1.11 5.25 -14.07
C GLN A 60 -2.09 6.20 -14.78
N VAL A 61 -3.19 6.60 -14.12
CA VAL A 61 -4.14 7.59 -14.64
C VAL A 61 -3.80 8.94 -14.00
N PRO A 62 -3.10 9.82 -14.72
CA PRO A 62 -2.57 11.04 -14.15
C PRO A 62 -3.71 12.04 -13.92
N PHE A 63 -3.93 12.42 -12.65
CA PHE A 63 -4.61 13.66 -12.23
C PHE A 63 -6.14 13.77 -12.34
N LEU A 64 -6.89 12.70 -12.60
CA LEU A 64 -8.35 12.74 -12.46
C LEU A 64 -8.76 12.12 -11.12
N PRO A 65 -9.44 12.87 -10.22
CA PRO A 65 -10.02 12.29 -9.03
C PRO A 65 -10.97 11.13 -9.38
N PRO A 66 -10.98 10.05 -8.58
CA PRO A 66 -10.19 9.87 -7.36
C PRO A 66 -8.72 9.49 -7.63
N PHE A 67 -7.82 10.03 -6.82
CA PHE A 67 -6.43 9.57 -6.79
C PHE A 67 -6.39 8.21 -6.10
N GLU A 68 -5.77 7.23 -6.75
CA GLU A 68 -5.72 5.83 -6.34
C GLU A 68 -4.28 5.33 -6.31
N TYR A 69 -3.98 4.45 -5.35
CA TYR A 69 -2.66 3.87 -5.17
C TYR A 69 -2.74 2.40 -4.72
N HIS A 70 -1.67 1.65 -5.02
CA HIS A 70 -1.46 0.27 -4.57
C HIS A 70 -0.33 0.23 -3.54
N LEU A 71 -0.55 -0.49 -2.44
CA LEU A 71 0.49 -0.74 -1.44
C LEU A 71 1.19 -2.07 -1.71
N MET A 72 2.45 -2.00 -2.12
CA MET A 72 3.33 -3.17 -2.20
C MET A 72 4.09 -3.31 -0.88
N LEU A 73 3.87 -4.42 -0.20
CA LEU A 73 4.39 -4.71 1.14
C LEU A 73 5.52 -5.74 1.07
N PRO A 74 6.46 -5.76 2.04
CA PRO A 74 7.61 -6.67 2.04
C PRO A 74 7.25 -8.15 2.32
N ALA A 75 5.97 -8.43 2.56
CA ALA A 75 5.42 -9.77 2.70
C ALA A 75 3.99 -9.76 2.14
N ARG A 76 3.47 -10.95 1.79
CA ARG A 76 2.10 -11.11 1.27
C ARG A 76 1.05 -10.57 2.23
N GLU A 77 1.29 -10.70 3.53
CA GLU A 77 0.44 -10.21 4.60
C GLU A 77 1.32 -9.55 5.66
N LEU A 78 0.92 -8.37 6.10
CA LEU A 78 1.50 -7.72 7.28
C LEU A 78 0.57 -7.92 8.47
N LEU A 79 1.20 -8.07 9.63
CA LEU A 79 0.52 -8.20 10.91
C LEU A 79 0.81 -6.96 11.77
N THR A 80 -0.14 -6.62 12.63
CA THR A 80 0.07 -5.65 13.73
C THR A 80 1.03 -6.24 14.76
N GLN A 81 1.50 -5.41 15.69
CA GLN A 81 2.47 -5.84 16.71
C GLN A 81 1.93 -6.96 17.64
N ASP A 82 0.62 -7.02 17.84
CA ASP A 82 -0.05 -8.08 18.61
C ASP A 82 -0.30 -9.37 17.79
N GLY A 83 0.12 -9.41 16.54
CA GLY A 83 -0.02 -10.55 15.63
C GLY A 83 -1.37 -10.62 14.90
N SER A 84 -2.23 -9.61 15.03
CA SER A 84 -3.46 -9.53 14.25
C SER A 84 -3.18 -9.17 12.79
N PHE A 85 -4.10 -9.53 11.90
CA PHE A 85 -3.99 -9.16 10.48
C PHE A 85 -4.08 -7.64 10.31
N LEU A 86 -3.14 -7.06 9.55
CA LEU A 86 -3.14 -5.63 9.21
C LEU A 86 -3.58 -5.42 7.77
N LEU A 87 -2.74 -5.82 6.80
CA LEU A 87 -2.94 -5.56 5.37
C LEU A 87 -2.35 -6.67 4.51
N ILE A 88 -2.89 -6.83 3.30
CA ILE A 88 -2.29 -7.67 2.25
C ILE A 88 -1.50 -6.81 1.26
N SER A 89 -0.43 -7.37 0.71
CA SER A 89 0.31 -6.74 -0.39
C SER A 89 -0.55 -6.65 -1.65
N GLY A 90 -0.42 -5.54 -2.37
CA GLY A 90 -1.22 -5.21 -3.55
C GLY A 90 -2.63 -4.72 -3.22
N CYS A 91 -2.90 -4.29 -1.98
CA CYS A 91 -4.17 -3.65 -1.67
C CYS A 91 -4.24 -2.26 -2.32
N GLU A 92 -5.39 -1.97 -2.90
CA GLU A 92 -5.70 -0.71 -3.55
C GLU A 92 -6.51 0.18 -2.62
N ASP A 93 -6.21 1.47 -2.61
CA ASP A 93 -6.99 2.47 -1.89
C ASP A 93 -6.97 3.82 -2.62
N ALA A 94 -7.91 4.68 -2.24
CA ALA A 94 -8.13 5.99 -2.83
C ALA A 94 -8.10 7.10 -1.79
N VAL A 95 -8.04 8.35 -2.24
CA VAL A 95 -8.12 9.51 -1.35
C VAL A 95 -9.51 9.64 -0.73
N HIS A 96 -9.57 9.68 0.61
CA HIS A 96 -10.79 9.88 1.38
C HIS A 96 -10.94 11.35 1.83
N PRO A 97 -12.02 12.08 1.47
CA PRO A 97 -12.19 13.49 1.86
C PRO A 97 -12.35 13.73 3.37
N GLY A 98 -12.81 12.72 4.11
CA GLY A 98 -13.12 12.80 5.55
C GLY A 98 -12.15 12.06 6.47
N GLY A 99 -11.05 11.50 5.93
CA GLY A 99 -10.13 10.66 6.70
C GLY A 99 -8.82 10.36 5.96
N GLY A 100 -8.00 9.55 6.61
CA GLY A 100 -6.88 8.85 5.99
C GLY A 100 -7.33 7.61 5.23
N GLY A 101 -6.38 6.98 4.55
CA GLY A 101 -6.51 5.72 3.85
C GLY A 101 -5.67 4.61 4.48
N LEU A 102 -5.51 3.50 3.75
CA LEU A 102 -4.69 2.37 4.15
C LEU A 102 -3.22 2.77 4.39
N ILE A 103 -2.72 3.75 3.64
CA ILE A 103 -1.37 4.28 3.87
C ILE A 103 -1.24 4.94 5.25
N ASP A 104 -2.27 5.65 5.71
CA ASP A 104 -2.28 6.29 7.03
C ASP A 104 -2.36 5.22 8.13
N LEU A 105 -3.19 4.19 7.95
CA LEU A 105 -3.25 3.04 8.86
C LEU A 105 -1.89 2.34 8.96
N LEU A 106 -1.25 2.06 7.83
CA LEU A 106 0.07 1.43 7.78
C LEU A 106 1.13 2.30 8.49
N THR A 107 1.06 3.62 8.30
CA THR A 107 1.96 4.59 8.92
C THR A 107 1.82 4.58 10.43
N ASP A 108 0.59 4.64 10.93
CA ASP A 108 0.32 4.70 12.36
C ASP A 108 0.64 3.37 13.06
N GLU A 109 0.39 2.23 12.40
CA GLU A 109 0.63 0.89 12.95
C GLU A 109 2.08 0.44 12.89
N LEU A 110 2.85 0.83 11.87
CA LEU A 110 4.22 0.37 11.64
C LEU A 110 5.28 1.47 11.64
N ASP A 111 4.91 2.71 12.00
CA ASP A 111 5.79 3.88 12.07
C ASP A 111 6.57 4.10 10.76
N VAL A 112 5.85 4.12 9.63
CA VAL A 112 6.47 4.18 8.32
C VAL A 112 6.97 5.59 8.00
N ALA A 113 8.26 5.72 7.74
CA ALA A 113 8.87 6.96 7.26
C ALA A 113 8.80 7.05 5.73
N TRP A 114 7.90 7.89 5.23
CA TRP A 114 7.68 8.09 3.79
C TRP A 114 8.61 9.12 3.18
N SER A 115 8.97 8.90 1.90
CA SER A 115 9.81 9.79 1.13
C SER A 115 9.22 10.06 -0.25
N THR A 116 9.20 11.34 -0.64
CA THR A 116 8.85 11.78 -2.01
C THR A 116 10.06 11.80 -2.94
N GLU A 117 11.25 11.44 -2.43
CA GLU A 117 12.46 11.40 -3.23
C GLU A 117 12.43 10.22 -4.21
N ARG A 118 12.74 10.51 -5.47
CA ARG A 118 12.71 9.50 -6.53
C ARG A 118 13.66 8.33 -6.24
N VAL A 119 14.80 8.57 -5.60
CA VAL A 119 15.77 7.51 -5.30
C VAL A 119 15.19 6.48 -4.33
N ASP A 120 14.50 6.92 -3.29
CA ASP A 120 13.93 6.04 -2.26
C ASP A 120 12.79 5.19 -2.84
N TYR A 121 11.96 5.77 -3.70
CA TYR A 121 10.95 5.02 -4.45
C TYR A 121 11.57 3.90 -5.31
N LEU A 122 12.69 4.19 -5.98
CA LEU A 122 13.36 3.20 -6.83
C LEU A 122 14.03 2.10 -6.03
N ASP A 123 14.63 2.43 -4.89
CA ASP A 123 15.21 1.45 -3.98
C ASP A 123 14.13 0.54 -3.40
N ALA A 124 12.99 1.13 -2.98
CA ALA A 124 11.84 0.39 -2.48
C ALA A 124 11.26 -0.57 -3.53
N TRP A 125 11.12 -0.10 -4.78
CA TRP A 125 10.63 -0.94 -5.88
C TRP A 125 11.62 -2.03 -6.27
N SER A 126 12.93 -1.76 -6.20
CA SER A 126 13.94 -2.79 -6.46
C SER A 126 13.83 -3.92 -5.44
N GLU A 127 13.68 -3.61 -4.15
CA GLU A 127 13.53 -4.63 -3.11
C GLU A 127 12.24 -5.44 -3.27
N ASP A 128 11.10 -4.80 -3.58
CA ASP A 128 9.84 -5.51 -3.88
C ASP A 128 9.98 -6.47 -5.07
N LEU A 129 10.62 -6.01 -6.16
CA LEU A 129 10.80 -6.81 -7.36
C LEU A 129 11.72 -8.02 -7.09
N GLU A 130 12.81 -7.81 -6.36
CA GLU A 130 13.71 -8.89 -5.95
C GLU A 130 12.96 -9.95 -5.13
N HIS A 131 12.17 -9.51 -4.15
CA HIS A 131 11.34 -10.40 -3.33
C HIS A 131 10.37 -11.22 -4.17
N ARG A 132 9.62 -10.59 -5.09
CA ARG A 132 8.67 -11.27 -5.97
C ARG A 132 9.33 -12.31 -6.88
N ILE A 133 10.50 -11.99 -7.41
CA ILE A 133 11.26 -12.94 -8.24
C ILE A 133 11.70 -14.14 -7.39
N ASP A 134 12.14 -13.92 -6.16
CA ASP A 134 12.52 -15.02 -5.27
C ASP A 134 11.32 -15.89 -4.88
N GLU A 135 10.16 -15.30 -4.60
CA GLU A 135 8.92 -16.04 -4.35
C GLU A 135 8.50 -16.89 -5.56
N GLU A 136 8.52 -16.31 -6.77
CA GLU A 136 8.20 -17.06 -8.00
C GLU A 136 9.16 -18.23 -8.22
N ARG A 137 10.43 -18.06 -7.90
CA ARG A 137 11.45 -19.11 -7.99
C ARG A 137 11.21 -20.21 -6.97
N GLU A 138 10.91 -19.86 -5.73
CA GLU A 138 10.59 -20.84 -4.70
C GLU A 138 9.36 -21.67 -5.07
N GLN A 139 8.31 -21.06 -5.63
CA GLN A 139 7.13 -21.76 -6.14
C GLN A 139 7.47 -22.73 -7.28
N GLN A 140 8.53 -22.45 -8.04
CA GLN A 140 9.07 -23.33 -9.09
C GLN A 140 10.07 -24.38 -8.56
N GLY A 141 10.32 -24.43 -7.24
CA GLY A 141 11.31 -25.30 -6.62
C GLY A 141 12.75 -24.88 -6.90
N LEU A 142 12.97 -23.64 -7.33
CA LEU A 142 14.27 -23.06 -7.61
C LEU A 142 14.78 -22.31 -6.37
N GLN A 143 16.10 -22.29 -6.20
CA GLN A 143 16.73 -21.48 -5.15
C GLN A 143 16.57 -19.98 -5.43
N PRO A 144 16.44 -19.14 -4.38
CA PRO A 144 16.48 -17.68 -4.48
C PRO A 144 17.70 -17.18 -5.25
N VAL A 145 17.59 -16.01 -5.86
CA VAL A 145 18.69 -15.37 -6.56
C VAL A 145 19.65 -14.78 -5.53
N ASP A 146 20.96 -15.00 -5.74
CA ASP A 146 21.98 -14.24 -5.04
C ASP A 146 22.08 -12.83 -5.65
N TRP A 147 21.31 -11.90 -5.12
CA TRP A 147 21.27 -10.49 -5.55
C TRP A 147 22.56 -9.72 -5.20
N ALA A 148 23.33 -10.21 -4.21
CA ALA A 148 24.61 -9.61 -3.79
C ALA A 148 25.77 -9.95 -4.74
N ALA A 149 25.59 -10.91 -5.66
CA ALA A 149 26.61 -11.27 -6.64
C ALA A 149 26.87 -10.12 -7.65
N PRO A 150 28.11 -9.59 -7.72
CA PRO A 150 28.42 -8.35 -8.44
C PRO A 150 28.21 -8.39 -9.96
N GLU A 151 28.14 -9.59 -10.56
CA GLU A 151 27.89 -9.75 -12.00
C GLU A 151 26.41 -9.64 -12.40
N ARG A 152 25.48 -9.89 -11.46
CA ARG A 152 24.02 -9.82 -11.71
C ARG A 152 23.44 -8.45 -11.38
N ALA A 153 23.91 -7.81 -10.31
CA ALA A 153 23.54 -6.43 -9.95
C ALA A 153 23.75 -5.44 -11.12
N ARG A 154 24.85 -5.57 -11.88
CA ARG A 154 25.16 -4.70 -13.03
C ARG A 154 24.26 -4.91 -14.26
N ARG A 155 23.70 -6.11 -14.44
CA ARG A 155 22.74 -6.38 -15.53
C ARG A 155 21.35 -5.86 -15.17
N HIS A 156 20.93 -6.02 -13.92
CA HIS A 156 19.63 -5.55 -13.44
C HIS A 156 19.57 -4.01 -13.42
N ASP A 157 20.63 -3.35 -12.96
CA ASP A 157 20.71 -1.89 -12.86
C ASP A 157 20.69 -1.16 -14.22
N ARG A 158 21.14 -1.83 -15.31
CA ARG A 158 20.99 -1.32 -16.69
C ARG A 158 19.67 -1.70 -17.35
N TRP A 159 19.17 -2.90 -17.08
CA TRP A 159 17.92 -3.39 -17.65
C TRP A 159 16.72 -2.65 -17.07
N TRP A 160 16.67 -2.44 -15.75
CA TRP A 160 15.55 -1.77 -15.07
C TRP A 160 15.51 -0.27 -15.42
N ARG A 161 16.66 0.44 -15.45
CA ARG A 161 16.74 1.84 -15.92
C ARG A 161 16.34 1.97 -17.39
N GLY A 162 16.60 0.94 -18.19
CA GLY A 162 16.14 0.85 -19.58
C GLY A 162 14.63 0.68 -19.67
N TRP A 163 14.07 -0.24 -18.89
CA TRP A 163 12.65 -0.54 -18.83
C TRP A 163 11.81 0.67 -18.37
N LEU A 164 12.26 1.39 -17.34
CA LEU A 164 11.62 2.64 -16.90
C LEU A 164 11.64 3.76 -17.95
N ARG A 165 12.71 3.84 -18.76
CA ARG A 165 12.78 4.82 -19.85
C ARG A 165 11.82 4.51 -20.99
N SER A 166 11.52 3.23 -21.21
CA SER A 166 10.58 2.76 -22.23
C SER A 166 9.10 2.83 -21.84
N ARG A 167 8.77 3.20 -20.60
CA ARG A 167 7.38 3.37 -20.11
C ARG A 167 6.84 4.81 -20.16
N ARG A 168 7.50 5.73 -20.88
CA ARG A 168 6.93 7.05 -21.21
C ARG A 168 6.41 7.06 -22.67
N PRO A 169 5.22 7.59 -22.96
CA PRO A 169 4.99 8.28 -24.22
C PRO A 169 5.84 9.56 -24.33
#